data_AF-A0A453BVZ6-F1
#
_entry.id   AF-A0A453BVZ6-F1
#
_cell.length_a   1.000
_cell.length_b   1.000
_cell.length_c   1.000
_cell.angle_alpha   90.00
_cell.angle_beta   90.00
_cell.angle_gamma   90.00
#
_symmetry.space_group_name_H-M   'P 1'
#
loop_
_entity.id
_entity.type
_entity.pdbx_description
1 polymer ?
#
loop_
_entity_poly.entity_id
_entity_poly.type
_entity_poly.pdbx_seq_one_letter_code
_entity_poly.pdbx_strand_id
1 'polypeptide(L)'
;MSQVTKETSRFVDKYDVTLDVCISSVLMQSQVLTPSPNSTEQLNRALDVCVEDETMNYLNRKDVQKAMHAQLNGVPKWTVCSSVLEYKQLDLQIPTINIVGALVKSGIPVLVYSGDQDSVIPLTGSRTLVHRLAKRLRLNATVPYRVWFQGKQVGGWTQVFGDALSFATIRGASHEAPF
;
A
#
# COMPACT_ATOMS: atom_id res chain seq x y z
N MET A 1 -8.68 -7.61 21.70
CA MET A 1 -7.42 -7.51 20.92
C MET A 1 -7.25 -8.80 20.13
N SER A 2 -7.09 -8.70 18.80
CA SER A 2 -6.80 -9.87 17.96
C SER A 2 -5.37 -10.34 18.17
N GLN A 3 -5.05 -11.58 17.80
CA GLN A 3 -3.68 -12.11 17.85
C GLN A 3 -2.71 -11.26 17.02
N VAL A 4 -3.16 -10.78 15.84
CA VAL A 4 -2.42 -9.84 15.00
C VAL A 4 -2.03 -8.58 15.78
N THR A 5 -2.96 -7.95 16.52
CA THR A 5 -2.63 -6.73 17.31
C THR A 5 -1.59 -6.99 18.41
N LYS A 6 -1.44 -8.23 18.89
CA LYS A 6 -0.40 -8.58 19.87
C LYS A 6 0.96 -8.79 19.21
N GLU A 7 0.97 -9.34 17.99
CA GLU A 7 2.20 -9.65 17.25
C GLU A 7 2.73 -8.43 16.49
N THR A 8 1.85 -7.60 15.93
CA THR A 8 2.18 -6.30 15.33
C THR A 8 2.12 -5.22 16.41
N SER A 9 3.25 -4.99 17.10
CA SER A 9 3.37 -3.91 18.08
C SER A 9 3.32 -2.52 17.43
N ARG A 10 3.37 -1.43 18.21
CA ARG A 10 3.50 -0.05 17.68
C ARG A 10 4.81 0.23 16.94
N PHE A 11 5.75 -0.71 16.97
CA PHE A 11 7.06 -0.63 16.33
C PHE A 11 7.11 -1.42 15.01
N VAL A 12 5.95 -1.86 14.52
CA VAL A 12 5.80 -2.51 13.22
C VAL A 12 4.75 -1.72 12.45
N ASP A 13 5.11 -1.21 11.28
CA ASP A 13 4.11 -0.66 10.37
C ASP A 13 3.26 -1.80 9.82
N LYS A 14 1.93 -1.66 9.91
CA LYS A 14 1.00 -2.67 9.40
C LYS A 14 0.84 -2.55 7.90
N TYR A 15 1.05 -1.36 7.34
CA TYR A 15 0.99 -1.10 5.93
C TYR A 15 2.27 -1.51 5.21
N ASP A 16 3.39 -1.70 5.93
CA ASP A 16 4.62 -2.36 5.48
C ASP A 16 5.35 -3.03 6.65
N VAL A 17 5.18 -4.34 6.80
CA VAL A 17 5.75 -5.08 7.95
C VAL A 17 7.28 -5.21 7.91
N THR A 18 7.90 -4.81 6.79
CA THR A 18 9.36 -4.86 6.62
C THR A 18 10.02 -3.49 6.76
N LEU A 19 9.22 -2.42 6.76
CA LEU A 19 9.70 -1.05 6.89
C LEU A 19 9.82 -0.63 8.36
N ASP A 20 10.79 0.23 8.65
CA ASP A 20 10.90 0.89 9.96
C ASP A 20 9.74 1.86 10.19
N VAL A 21 9.39 2.13 11.45
CA VAL A 21 8.39 3.14 11.79
C VAL A 21 9.02 4.53 11.89
N CYS A 22 8.31 5.57 11.47
CA CYS A 22 8.73 6.95 11.76
C CYS A 22 8.71 7.18 13.28
N ILE A 23 9.88 7.46 13.85
CA ILE A 23 10.06 7.78 15.26
C ILE A 23 10.11 9.30 15.40
N SER A 24 9.44 9.85 16.43
CA SER A 24 9.40 11.31 16.64
C SER A 24 10.80 11.95 16.73
N SER A 25 10.88 13.23 16.34
CA SER A 25 12.13 14.01 16.32
C SER A 25 12.89 14.03 17.66
N VAL A 26 12.20 13.97 18.79
CA VAL A 26 12.81 13.92 20.14
C VAL A 26 13.55 12.59 20.37
N LEU A 27 12.99 11.47 19.91
CA LEU A 27 13.64 10.16 20.00
C LEU A 27 14.77 10.03 18.96
N MET A 28 14.62 10.59 17.76
CA MET A 28 15.72 10.65 16.79
C MET A 28 16.90 11.47 17.34
N GLN A 29 16.62 12.60 18.00
CA GLN A 29 17.65 13.37 18.69
C GLN A 29 18.35 12.55 19.76
N SER A 30 17.64 11.70 20.52
CA SER A 30 18.28 10.82 21.50
C SER A 30 19.21 9.78 20.88
N GLN A 31 18.88 9.25 19.68
CA GLN A 31 19.72 8.31 18.94
C GLN A 31 20.98 8.97 18.35
N VAL A 32 20.87 10.22 17.89
CA VAL A 32 22.02 11.02 17.42
C VAL A 32 22.99 11.33 18.58
N LEU A 33 22.47 11.51 19.79
CA LEU A 33 23.26 11.80 20.99
C LEU A 33 23.99 10.56 21.57
N THR A 34 23.64 9.35 21.12
CA THR A 34 24.35 8.10 21.47
C THR A 34 24.86 7.40 20.20
N PRO A 35 25.95 7.88 19.57
CA PRO A 35 26.45 7.26 18.36
C PRO A 35 27.00 5.86 18.66
N SER A 36 26.44 4.85 18.00
CA SER A 36 27.05 3.51 17.93
C SER A 36 28.33 3.60 17.09
N PRO A 37 29.46 2.96 17.48
CA PRO A 37 30.76 3.15 16.83
C PRO A 37 30.86 2.66 15.38
N ASN A 38 29.81 2.03 14.84
CA ASN A 38 29.79 1.41 13.51
C ASN A 38 28.81 2.08 12.53
N SER A 39 28.46 3.36 12.71
CA SER A 39 27.47 4.06 11.87
C SER A 39 28.03 4.71 10.60
N THR A 40 29.21 4.27 10.12
CA THR A 40 29.91 4.92 9.01
C THR A 40 29.72 4.30 7.61
N GLU A 41 28.83 3.32 7.38
CA GLU A 41 28.81 2.63 6.05
C GLU A 41 27.45 2.28 5.41
N GLN A 42 26.32 2.89 5.79
CA GLN A 42 25.06 2.71 5.03
C GLN A 42 24.38 4.02 4.65
N LEU A 43 25.10 4.84 3.87
CA LEU A 43 24.50 5.80 2.93
C LEU A 43 23.97 5.04 1.69
N ASN A 44 23.26 3.92 1.90
CA ASN A 44 22.49 3.24 0.88
C ASN A 44 21.07 3.78 0.99
N ARG A 45 20.66 4.73 0.13
CA ARG A 45 19.27 5.25 -0.03
C ARG A 45 18.31 4.75 1.07
N ALA A 46 18.44 5.29 2.27
CA ALA A 46 17.54 4.92 3.35
C ALA A 46 16.16 5.38 2.90
N LEU A 47 15.20 4.45 2.82
CA LEU A 47 13.81 4.81 2.57
C LEU A 47 13.38 5.75 3.69
N ASP A 48 12.84 6.91 3.32
CA ASP A 48 12.38 7.90 4.28
C ASP A 48 11.00 7.50 4.81
N VAL A 49 11.01 6.89 5.99
CA VAL A 49 9.80 6.42 6.68
C VAL A 49 8.93 7.56 7.23
N CYS A 50 9.45 8.80 7.24
CA CYS A 50 8.76 9.99 7.76
C CYS A 50 8.22 10.90 6.66
N VAL A 51 8.26 10.48 5.39
CA VAL A 51 7.84 11.29 4.23
C VAL A 51 6.40 11.82 4.33
N GLU A 52 5.51 11.13 5.06
CA GLU A 52 4.15 11.63 5.33
C GLU A 52 4.17 12.95 6.12
N ASP A 53 4.98 13.04 7.18
CA ASP A 53 5.15 14.24 7.99
C ASP A 53 5.74 15.38 7.16
N GLU A 54 6.74 15.07 6.33
CA GLU A 54 7.34 16.04 5.41
C GLU A 54 6.33 16.57 4.39
N THR A 55 5.51 15.67 3.82
CA THR A 55 4.44 16.00 2.88
C THR A 55 3.39 16.89 3.53
N MET A 56 2.94 16.55 4.75
CA MET A 56 2.02 17.39 5.52
C MET A 56 2.60 18.77 5.80
N ASN A 57 3.88 18.86 6.17
CA ASN A 57 4.56 20.15 6.39
C ASN A 57 4.60 20.98 5.11
N TYR A 58 4.95 20.37 3.98
CA TYR A 58 5.02 21.04 2.67
C TYR A 58 3.65 21.57 2.23
N LEU A 59 2.61 20.73 2.27
CA LEU A 59 1.24 21.07 1.82
C LEU A 59 0.55 22.09 2.73
N ASN A 60 1.04 22.27 3.97
CA ASN A 60 0.55 23.30 4.88
C ASN A 60 1.23 24.66 4.72
N ARG A 61 2.25 24.79 3.86
CA ARG A 61 2.85 26.10 3.55
C ARG A 61 1.89 26.97 2.73
N LYS A 62 1.81 28.25 3.08
CA LYS A 62 0.89 29.21 2.42
C LYS A 62 1.26 29.51 0.98
N ASP A 63 2.56 29.56 0.66
CA ASP A 63 3.03 29.75 -0.70
C ASP A 63 2.72 28.53 -1.58
N VAL A 64 2.89 27.32 -1.05
CA VAL A 64 2.50 26.07 -1.72
C VAL A 64 0.99 26.01 -1.97
N GLN A 65 0.18 26.32 -0.96
CA GLN A 65 -1.29 26.41 -1.11
C GLN A 65 -1.68 27.43 -2.19
N LYS A 66 -1.05 28.62 -2.18
CA LYS A 66 -1.29 29.65 -3.19
C LYS A 66 -0.90 29.17 -4.59
N ALA A 67 0.26 28.51 -4.74
CA ALA A 67 0.74 28.00 -6.02
C ALA A 67 -0.15 26.88 -6.60
N MET A 68 -0.73 26.04 -5.74
CA MET A 68 -1.68 24.99 -6.13
C MET A 68 -3.13 25.50 -6.25
N HIS A 69 -3.37 26.79 -6.00
CA HIS A 69 -4.70 27.38 -5.90
C HIS A 69 -5.61 26.67 -4.88
N ALA A 70 -5.04 26.12 -3.82
CA ALA A 70 -5.76 25.41 -2.76
C ALA A 70 -6.39 26.38 -1.76
N GLN A 71 -7.67 26.13 -1.40
CA GLN A 71 -8.40 26.89 -0.38
C GLN A 71 -8.87 25.92 0.72
N LEU A 72 -8.46 26.18 1.96
CA LEU A 72 -8.87 25.37 3.12
C LEU A 72 -10.17 25.93 3.70
N ASN A 73 -11.30 25.51 3.13
CA ASN A 73 -12.62 25.93 3.59
C ASN A 73 -13.19 24.89 4.57
N GLY A 74 -13.50 25.32 5.80
CA GLY A 74 -14.08 24.43 6.81
C GLY A 74 -13.10 23.43 7.43
N VAL A 75 -11.81 23.52 7.12
CA VAL A 75 -10.75 22.71 7.73
C VAL A 75 -9.56 23.58 8.13
N PRO A 76 -8.94 23.36 9.29
CA PRO A 76 -7.90 24.26 9.81
C PRO A 76 -6.53 24.09 9.13
N LYS A 77 -6.26 22.90 8.60
CA LYS A 77 -4.99 22.52 7.97
C LYS A 77 -5.22 21.39 6.97
N TRP A 78 -4.28 21.21 6.05
CA TRP A 78 -4.22 20.03 5.20
C TRP A 78 -3.80 18.82 6.03
N THR A 79 -4.49 17.70 5.87
CA THR A 79 -4.17 16.40 6.49
C THR A 79 -4.32 15.29 5.45
N VAL A 80 -3.55 14.20 5.57
CA VAL A 80 -3.60 13.06 4.66
C VAL A 80 -4.96 12.36 4.70
N CYS A 81 -5.45 12.14 5.93
CA CYS A 81 -6.76 11.57 6.19
C CYS A 81 -7.62 12.57 6.98
N SER A 82 -8.93 12.61 6.68
CA SER A 82 -9.88 13.49 7.37
C SER A 82 -10.60 12.74 8.49
N SER A 83 -10.57 13.30 9.70
CA SER A 83 -11.38 12.83 10.83
C SER A 83 -12.82 13.34 10.81
N VAL A 84 -13.17 14.22 9.85
CA VAL A 84 -14.53 14.78 9.70
C VAL A 84 -15.43 13.84 8.89
N LEU A 85 -14.84 13.00 8.04
CA LEU A 85 -15.60 12.04 7.24
C LEU A 85 -15.97 10.82 8.10
N GLU A 86 -17.26 10.67 8.39
CA GLU A 86 -17.80 9.54 9.13
C GLU A 86 -18.24 8.43 8.18
N TYR A 87 -17.40 7.40 8.04
CA TYR A 87 -17.75 6.20 7.27
C TYR A 87 -18.59 5.23 8.09
N LYS A 88 -19.64 4.67 7.49
CA LYS A 88 -20.38 3.56 8.07
C LYS A 88 -19.52 2.31 8.00
N GLN A 89 -19.07 1.83 9.15
CA GLN A 89 -18.14 0.68 9.23
C GLN A 89 -18.69 -0.59 8.58
N LEU A 90 -20.01 -0.76 8.53
CA LEU A 90 -20.64 -1.90 7.85
C LEU A 90 -20.51 -1.84 6.32
N ASP A 91 -20.32 -0.66 5.73
CA ASP A 91 -20.15 -0.52 4.29
C ASP A 91 -18.84 -1.16 3.81
N LEU A 92 -17.82 -1.25 4.67
CA LEU A 92 -16.55 -1.95 4.39
C LEU A 92 -16.75 -3.46 4.16
N GLN A 93 -17.88 -4.03 4.61
CA GLN A 93 -18.20 -5.44 4.43
C GLN A 93 -18.94 -5.71 3.12
N ILE A 94 -19.33 -4.68 2.37
CA ILE A 94 -20.06 -4.82 1.10
C ILE A 94 -19.07 -5.29 0.02
N PRO A 95 -19.21 -6.52 -0.52
CA PRO A 95 -18.22 -7.05 -1.46
C PRO A 95 -18.28 -6.35 -2.83
N THR A 96 -17.19 -5.74 -3.25
CA THR A 96 -17.06 -5.07 -4.56
C THR A 96 -16.62 -6.01 -5.68
N ILE A 97 -16.24 -7.26 -5.37
CA ILE A 97 -15.76 -8.26 -6.35
C ILE A 97 -16.78 -8.57 -7.45
N ASN A 98 -18.07 -8.33 -7.21
CA ASN A 98 -19.11 -8.49 -8.23
C ASN A 98 -19.03 -7.40 -9.31
N ILE A 99 -18.65 -6.18 -8.95
CA ILE A 99 -18.44 -5.06 -9.87
C ILE A 99 -17.26 -5.38 -10.79
N VAL A 100 -16.15 -5.89 -10.22
CA VAL A 100 -14.99 -6.38 -10.98
C VAL A 100 -15.43 -7.42 -12.01
N GLY A 101 -16.27 -8.38 -11.60
CA GLY A 101 -16.82 -9.38 -12.52
C GLY A 101 -17.69 -8.81 -13.65
N ALA A 102 -18.44 -7.73 -13.38
CA ALA A 102 -19.24 -7.06 -14.39
C ALA A 102 -18.36 -6.35 -15.44
N LEU A 103 -17.29 -5.69 -15.00
CA LEU A 103 -16.31 -5.05 -15.89
C LEU A 103 -15.62 -6.06 -16.81
N VAL A 104 -15.20 -7.20 -16.26
CA VAL A 104 -14.60 -8.29 -17.05
C VAL A 104 -15.60 -8.82 -18.09
N LYS A 105 -16.87 -9.02 -17.71
CA LYS A 105 -17.92 -9.47 -18.64
C LYS A 105 -18.25 -8.45 -19.74
N SER A 106 -18.08 -7.16 -19.48
CA SER A 106 -18.27 -6.11 -20.49
C SER A 106 -17.07 -5.94 -21.42
N GLY A 107 -16.04 -6.79 -21.31
CA GLY A 107 -14.85 -6.74 -22.16
C GLY A 107 -13.82 -5.70 -21.72
N ILE A 108 -13.95 -5.13 -20.50
CA ILE A 108 -12.94 -4.23 -19.94
C ILE A 108 -11.85 -5.08 -19.28
N PRO A 109 -10.58 -4.98 -19.71
CA PRO A 109 -9.49 -5.68 -19.06
C PRO A 109 -9.28 -5.14 -17.64
N VAL A 110 -9.15 -6.04 -16.67
CA VAL A 110 -8.91 -5.68 -15.27
C VAL A 110 -7.62 -6.28 -14.77
N LEU A 111 -6.78 -5.45 -14.16
CA LEU A 111 -5.63 -5.85 -13.36
C LEU A 111 -5.94 -5.63 -11.88
N VAL A 112 -5.76 -6.67 -11.08
CA VAL A 112 -5.69 -6.58 -9.62
C VAL A 112 -4.26 -6.86 -9.22
N TYR A 113 -3.63 -5.98 -8.43
CA TYR A 113 -2.29 -6.20 -7.92
C TYR A 113 -2.21 -6.06 -6.40
N SER A 114 -1.17 -6.62 -5.79
CA SER A 114 -0.96 -6.59 -4.35
C SER A 114 0.53 -6.65 -4.02
N GLY A 115 1.01 -5.77 -3.15
CA GLY A 115 2.31 -5.90 -2.51
C GLY A 115 2.32 -7.11 -1.58
N ASP A 116 3.43 -7.86 -1.56
CA ASP A 116 3.52 -9.08 -0.77
C ASP A 116 3.89 -8.87 0.72
N GLN A 117 4.18 -7.63 1.13
CA GLN A 117 4.44 -7.25 2.52
C GLN A 117 3.25 -6.56 3.23
N ASP A 118 2.12 -6.35 2.54
CA ASP A 118 0.93 -5.72 3.13
C ASP A 118 0.23 -6.67 4.13
N SER A 119 0.07 -6.23 5.38
CA SER A 119 -0.67 -6.99 6.41
C SER A 119 -2.11 -6.54 6.61
N VAL A 120 -2.48 -5.36 6.10
CA VAL A 120 -3.85 -4.81 6.18
C VAL A 120 -4.73 -5.51 5.15
N ILE A 121 -4.29 -5.56 3.89
CA ILE A 121 -4.97 -6.27 2.80
C ILE A 121 -4.02 -7.31 2.18
N PRO A 122 -3.82 -8.45 2.85
CA PRO A 122 -2.77 -9.39 2.47
C PRO A 122 -3.02 -10.03 1.10
N LEU A 123 -1.91 -10.28 0.38
CA LEU A 123 -1.91 -10.85 -0.97
C LEU A 123 -2.75 -12.13 -1.09
N THR A 124 -2.79 -12.94 -0.03
CA THR A 124 -3.51 -14.21 0.02
C THR A 124 -5.02 -14.01 -0.12
N GLY A 125 -5.56 -12.96 0.49
CA GLY A 125 -6.97 -12.57 0.38
C GLY A 125 -7.30 -12.12 -1.04
N SER A 126 -6.55 -11.14 -1.55
CA SER A 126 -6.73 -10.59 -2.90
C SER A 126 -6.62 -11.67 -3.98
N ARG A 127 -5.59 -12.53 -3.91
CA ARG A 127 -5.40 -13.66 -4.83
C ARG A 127 -6.57 -14.62 -4.79
N THR A 128 -7.06 -14.96 -3.59
CA THR A 128 -8.19 -15.88 -3.42
C THR A 128 -9.46 -15.32 -4.05
N LEU A 129 -9.73 -14.03 -3.86
CA LEU A 129 -10.90 -13.36 -4.45
C LEU A 129 -10.85 -13.36 -5.97
N VAL A 130 -9.72 -13.02 -6.57
CA VAL A 130 -9.54 -13.02 -8.03
C VAL A 130 -9.67 -14.43 -8.61
N HIS A 131 -9.05 -15.43 -7.97
CA HIS A 131 -9.15 -16.82 -8.42
C HIS A 131 -10.59 -17.35 -8.36
N ARG A 132 -11.33 -17.07 -7.27
CA ARG A 132 -12.75 -17.43 -7.15
C ARG A 132 -13.59 -16.72 -8.21
N LEU A 133 -13.31 -15.44 -8.48
CA LEU A 133 -13.98 -14.69 -9.53
C LEU A 133 -13.75 -15.33 -10.90
N ALA A 134 -12.50 -15.63 -11.27
CA ALA A 134 -12.17 -16.29 -12.54
C ALA A 134 -12.91 -17.62 -12.70
N LYS A 135 -12.95 -18.45 -11.65
CA LYS A 135 -13.73 -19.72 -11.64
C LYS A 135 -15.23 -19.47 -11.85
N ARG A 136 -15.80 -18.48 -11.17
CA ARG A 136 -17.22 -18.12 -11.32
C ARG A 136 -17.56 -17.64 -12.73
N LEU A 137 -16.64 -16.91 -13.35
CA LEU A 137 -16.75 -16.44 -14.73
C LEU A 137 -16.40 -17.51 -15.78
N ARG A 138 -15.96 -18.70 -15.35
CA ARG A 138 -15.50 -19.80 -16.21
C ARG A 138 -14.35 -19.38 -17.14
N LEU A 139 -13.47 -18.52 -16.64
CA LEU A 139 -12.27 -18.10 -17.35
C LEU A 139 -11.15 -19.11 -17.09
N ASN A 140 -10.59 -19.64 -18.18
CA ASN A 140 -9.39 -20.49 -18.11
C ASN A 140 -8.14 -19.62 -17.91
N ALA A 141 -7.11 -20.18 -17.27
CA ALA A 141 -5.82 -19.50 -17.18
C ALA A 141 -5.17 -19.46 -18.57
N THR A 142 -5.10 -18.28 -19.18
CA THR A 142 -4.41 -18.07 -20.47
C THR A 142 -2.92 -17.92 -20.26
N VAL A 143 -2.52 -17.35 -19.11
CA VAL A 143 -1.14 -17.37 -18.62
C VAL A 143 -1.11 -18.08 -17.27
N PRO A 144 -0.41 -19.22 -17.15
CA PRO A 144 -0.27 -19.92 -15.87
C PRO A 144 0.52 -19.06 -14.88
N TYR A 145 0.36 -19.35 -13.59
CA TYR A 145 1.09 -18.63 -12.54
C TYR A 145 2.60 -18.70 -12.79
N ARG A 146 3.22 -17.54 -13.01
CA ARG A 146 4.64 -17.44 -13.35
C ARG A 146 5.25 -16.15 -12.79
N VAL A 147 6.57 -16.10 -12.77
CA VAL A 147 7.31 -14.90 -12.41
C VAL A 147 7.22 -13.85 -13.52
N TRP A 148 7.24 -12.57 -13.14
CA TRP A 148 7.53 -11.46 -14.05
C TRP A 148 8.83 -10.77 -13.63
N PHE A 149 9.56 -10.24 -14.60
CA PHE A 149 10.90 -9.67 -14.40
C PHE A 149 10.92 -8.19 -14.73
N GLN A 150 11.74 -7.45 -13.98
CA GLN A 150 12.21 -6.11 -14.35
C GLN A 150 13.73 -6.20 -14.50
N GLY A 151 14.24 -6.11 -15.73
CA GLY A 151 15.63 -6.41 -16.03
C GLY A 151 16.00 -7.84 -15.65
N LYS A 152 17.01 -8.01 -14.77
CA LYS A 152 17.48 -9.33 -14.28
C LYS A 152 16.91 -9.70 -12.90
N GLN A 153 15.93 -8.95 -12.40
CA GLN A 153 15.34 -9.16 -11.08
C GLN A 153 13.88 -9.60 -11.20
N VAL A 154 13.47 -10.51 -10.31
CA VAL A 154 12.06 -10.91 -10.19
C VAL A 154 11.29 -9.76 -9.56
N GLY A 155 10.37 -9.16 -10.32
CA GLY A 155 9.48 -8.13 -9.81
C GLY A 155 8.29 -8.69 -9.06
N GLY A 156 7.93 -9.95 -9.30
CA GLY A 156 6.87 -10.66 -8.58
C GLY A 156 6.29 -11.81 -9.39
N TRP A 157 5.02 -12.11 -9.17
CA TRP A 157 4.32 -13.20 -9.86
C TRP A 157 3.04 -12.71 -10.52
N THR A 158 2.60 -13.38 -11.59
CA THR A 158 1.40 -13.02 -12.33
C THR A 158 0.64 -14.25 -12.81
N GLN A 159 -0.67 -14.10 -12.96
CA GLN A 159 -1.56 -15.08 -13.57
C GLN A 159 -2.66 -14.35 -14.33
N VAL A 160 -2.99 -14.81 -15.55
CA VAL A 160 -3.99 -14.19 -16.43
C VAL A 160 -5.07 -15.20 -16.75
N PHE A 161 -6.33 -14.74 -16.71
CA PHE A 161 -7.53 -15.53 -16.98
C PHE A 161 -8.31 -14.93 -18.15
N GLY A 162 -8.50 -15.73 -19.20
CA GLY A 162 -9.26 -15.35 -20.40
C GLY A 162 -8.81 -14.05 -21.06
N ASP A 163 -7.55 -13.66 -20.89
CA ASP A 163 -6.95 -12.39 -21.35
C ASP A 163 -7.71 -11.11 -20.93
N ALA A 164 -8.58 -11.24 -19.91
CA ALA A 164 -9.47 -10.16 -19.45
C ALA A 164 -9.33 -9.86 -17.95
N LEU A 165 -8.89 -10.84 -17.15
CA LEU A 165 -8.67 -10.67 -15.72
C LEU A 165 -7.25 -11.10 -15.35
N SER A 166 -6.45 -10.18 -14.86
CA SER A 166 -5.06 -10.41 -14.46
C SER A 166 -4.88 -10.19 -12.97
N PHE A 167 -4.07 -11.06 -12.35
CA PHE A 167 -3.54 -10.84 -11.00
C PHE A 167 -2.03 -10.70 -11.05
N ALA A 168 -1.48 -9.76 -10.28
CA ALA A 168 -0.04 -9.62 -10.10
C ALA A 168 0.31 -9.40 -8.62
N THR A 169 1.42 -9.99 -8.17
CA THR A 169 2.07 -9.58 -6.94
C THR A 169 3.30 -8.75 -7.27
N ILE A 170 3.63 -7.82 -6.37
CA ILE A 170 4.83 -6.99 -6.47
C ILE A 170 5.71 -7.37 -5.27
N ARG A 171 6.86 -7.98 -5.58
CA ARG A 171 7.78 -8.55 -4.60
C ARG A 171 8.48 -7.43 -3.83
N GLY A 172 8.39 -7.47 -2.51
CA GLY A 172 9.00 -6.49 -1.61
C GLY A 172 8.26 -5.16 -1.54
N ALA A 173 7.13 -5.02 -2.25
CA ALA A 173 6.24 -3.89 -2.11
C ALA A 173 5.16 -4.20 -1.07
N SER A 174 4.52 -3.16 -0.56
CA SER A 174 3.51 -3.29 0.48
C SER A 174 2.17 -2.63 0.10
N HIS A 175 1.45 -2.02 1.05
CA HIS A 175 0.12 -1.45 0.80
C HIS A 175 0.17 -0.36 -0.28
N GLU A 176 1.13 0.56 -0.16
CA GLU A 176 1.44 1.58 -1.15
C GLU A 176 2.50 1.05 -2.11
N ALA A 177 2.13 0.11 -2.99
CA ALA A 177 3.12 -0.57 -3.82
C ALA A 177 4.06 0.34 -4.67
N PRO A 178 3.66 1.55 -5.10
CA PRO A 178 4.54 2.49 -5.80
C PRO A 178 5.44 3.37 -4.90
N PHE A 179 5.33 3.26 -3.58
CA PHE A 179 6.06 4.08 -2.59
C PHE A 179 7.58 4.01 -2.76
#